data_AF-A0A849G9I9-F1
#
_entry.id   AF-A0A849G9I9-F1
#
_cell.length_a   1.000
_cell.length_b   1.000
_cell.length_c   1.000
_cell.angle_alpha   90.00
_cell.angle_beta   90.00
_cell.angle_gamma   90.00
#
_symmetry.space_group_name_H-M   'P 1'
#
loop_
_entity.id
_entity.type
_entity.pdbx_description
1 polymer ?
#
loop_
_entity_poly.entity_id
_entity_poly.type
_entity_poly.pdbx_seq_one_letter_code
_entity_poly.pdbx_strand_id
1 'polypeptide(L)' 'PALTTIRQPLDRMAETAAAMLIKGNSKDKGDDGPVVIPATIKIRESTGPAPR' A
#
# COMPACT_ATOMS: atom_id res chain seq x y z
N PRO A 1 -24.83 -1.33 2.75
CA PRO A 1 -24.10 -0.90 1.53
C PRO A 1 -22.68 -1.43 1.58
N ALA A 2 -22.01 -1.60 0.43
CA ALA A 2 -20.62 -2.02 0.46
C ALA A 2 -19.75 -0.89 1.03
N LEU A 3 -18.72 -1.23 1.82
CA LEU A 3 -17.92 -0.25 2.55
C LEU A 3 -16.97 0.53 1.63
N THR A 4 -17.09 1.86 1.63
CA THR A 4 -16.07 2.79 1.13
C THR A 4 -14.82 2.66 2.01
N THR A 5 -13.66 2.43 1.40
CA THR A 5 -12.42 2.15 2.13
C THR A 5 -11.17 2.59 1.36
N ILE A 6 -10.01 2.57 2.01
CA ILE A 6 -8.70 2.71 1.36
C ILE A 6 -8.23 1.34 0.87
N ARG A 7 -8.04 1.19 -0.44
CA ARG A 7 -7.43 0.02 -1.05
C ARG A 7 -5.91 0.11 -0.89
N GLN A 8 -5.38 -0.70 0.03
CA GLN A 8 -3.95 -0.95 0.14
C GLN A 8 -3.50 -1.92 -0.97
N PRO A 9 -2.41 -1.63 -1.69
CA PRO A 9 -1.86 -2.53 -2.72
C PRO A 9 -1.00 -3.63 -2.05
N LEU A 10 -1.66 -4.55 -1.34
CA LEU A 10 -0.99 -5.59 -0.53
C LEU A 10 -0.06 -6.48 -1.35
N ASP A 11 -0.43 -6.74 -2.61
CA ASP A 11 0.37 -7.46 -3.60
C ASP A 11 1.72 -6.76 -3.84
N ARG A 12 1.70 -5.46 -4.10
CA ARG A 12 2.92 -4.65 -4.32
C ARG A 12 3.74 -4.47 -3.05
N MET A 13 3.08 -4.37 -1.90
CA MET A 13 3.75 -4.33 -0.61
C MET A 13 4.54 -5.63 -0.36
N ALA A 14 3.90 -6.78 -0.58
CA ALA A 14 4.54 -8.08 -0.40
C ALA A 14 5.71 -8.30 -1.37
N GLU A 15 5.51 -7.98 -2.66
CA GLU A 15 6.56 -8.06 -3.69
C GLU A 15 7.77 -7.19 -3.33
N THR A 16 7.52 -5.94 -2.93
CA THR A 16 8.58 -5.00 -2.54
C THR A 16 9.35 -5.49 -1.33
N ALA A 17 8.65 -5.94 -0.27
CA ALA A 17 9.28 -6.45 0.94
C ALA A 17 10.15 -7.69 0.66
N ALA A 18 9.64 -8.64 -0.15
CA ALA A 18 10.41 -9.81 -0.54
C ALA A 18 11.67 -9.43 -1.34
N ALA A 19 11.55 -8.50 -2.29
CA ALA A 19 12.69 -8.00 -3.06
C ALA A 19 13.73 -7.31 -2.18
N MET A 20 13.31 -6.53 -1.18
CA MET A 20 14.21 -5.88 -0.22
C MET A 20 14.99 -6.90 0.61
N LEU A 21 14.33 -7.95 1.10
CA LEU A 21 15.00 -9.02 1.85
C LEU A 21 16.05 -9.76 1.01
N ILE A 22 15.73 -10.06 -0.25
CA ILE A 22 16.66 -10.71 -1.18
C ILE A 22 17.87 -9.80 -1.47
N LYS A 23 17.63 -8.51 -1.70
CA LYS A 23 18.69 -7.52 -1.98
C LYS A 23 19.57 -7.24 -0.76
N GLY A 24 18.99 -7.08 0.43
CA GLY A 24 19.75 -6.79 1.66
C GLY A 24 20.70 -7.92 2.08
N ASN A 25 20.53 -9.13 1.56
CA ASN A 25 21.48 -10.24 1.72
C ASN A 25 22.70 -10.14 0.77
N SER A 26 22.68 -9.19 -0.17
CA SER A 26 23.81 -8.89 -1.05
C SER A 26 24.73 -7.88 -0.36
N LYS A 27 26.05 -7.96 -0.57
CA LYS A 27 27.06 -7.12 0.11
C LYS A 27 26.94 -5.61 -0.17
N ASP A 28 26.00 -5.20 -1.01
CA ASP A 28 25.80 -3.83 -1.45
C ASP A 28 24.62 -3.22 -0.68
N LYS A 29 24.94 -2.58 0.45
CA LYS A 29 23.98 -1.94 1.35
C LYS A 29 23.58 -0.57 0.81
N GLY A 30 22.82 -0.57 -0.28
CA GLY A 30 22.08 0.62 -0.71
C GLY A 30 21.03 1.04 0.33
N ASP A 31 20.45 2.23 0.14
CA ASP A 31 19.53 2.93 1.05
C ASP A 31 18.46 2.01 1.71
N ASP A 32 18.68 1.65 2.98
CA ASP A 32 17.86 0.73 3.80
C ASP A 32 16.63 1.43 4.43
N GLY A 33 16.18 2.54 3.83
CA GLY A 33 15.07 3.34 4.31
C GLY A 33 13.69 2.69 4.07
N PRO A 34 12.65 3.12 4.82
CA PRO A 34 11.28 2.68 4.58
C PRO A 34 10.79 3.09 3.19
N VAL A 35 10.12 2.18 2.49
CA VAL A 35 9.54 2.43 1.16
C VAL A 35 8.07 2.83 1.29
N VAL A 36 7.70 3.95 0.66
CA VAL A 36 6.31 4.42 0.60
C VAL A 36 5.62 3.85 -0.63
N ILE A 37 4.50 3.14 -0.43
CA ILE A 37 3.68 2.57 -1.51
C ILE A 37 2.31 3.25 -1.50
N PRO A 38 1.89 3.92 -2.59
CA PRO A 38 0.67 4.72 -2.61
C PRO A 38 -0.58 3.83 -2.56
N ALA A 39 -1.53 4.23 -1.72
CA ALA A 39 -2.86 3.64 -1.65
C ALA A 39 -3.89 4.46 -2.44
N THR A 40 -5.07 3.88 -2.66
CA THR A 40 -6.17 4.55 -3.38
C THR A 40 -7.47 4.48 -2.60
N ILE A 41 -8.30 5.52 -2.68
CA ILE A 41 -9.66 5.46 -2.12
C ILE A 41 -10.58 4.65 -3.04
N LYS A 42 -11.39 3.77 -2.44
CA LYS A 42 -12.42 2.99 -3.12
C LYS A 42 -13.79 3.44 -2.62
N ILE A 43 -14.42 4.35 -3.36
CA ILE A 43 -15.77 4.83 -3.08
C ILE A 43 -16.80 3.74 -3.40
N ARG A 44 -17.77 3.57 -2.49
CA ARG A 44 -18.94 2.68 -2.57
C ARG A 44 -20.13 3.39 -1.92
N GLU A 45 -21.20 2.66 -1.61
CA GLU A 45 -22.47 3.23 -1.17
C GLU A 45 -22.55 3.44 0.35
N SER A 46 -21.49 3.18 1.12
CA SER A 46 -21.50 3.37 2.58
C SER A 46 -21.29 4.82 3.02
N THR A 47 -21.01 5.72 2.08
CA THR A 47 -20.82 7.15 2.29
C THR A 47 -21.73 7.91 1.34
N GLY A 48 -22.26 9.05 1.78
CA GLY A 48 -23.09 9.92 0.95
C GLY A 48 -22.82 11.39 1.26
N PRO A 49 -23.35 12.31 0.43
CA PRO A 49 -23.27 13.73 0.72
C PRO A 49 -23.96 14.05 2.05
N ALA A 50 -23.45 15.04 2.77
CA ALA A 50 -24.11 15.54 3.98
C ALA A 50 -25.50 16.10 3.63
N PRO A 51 -26.53 15.90 4.48
CA PRO A 51 -27.82 16.56 4.33
C PRO A 51 -27.65 18.09 4.33
N ARG A 52 -28.51 18.78 3.58
CA ARG A 52 -28.57 20.25 3.58
C ARG A 52 -29.34 20.77 4.79
#